data_AF-A0A7S1WU43-F1
#
_entry.id   AF-A0A7S1WU43-F1
#
_cell.length_a   1.000
_cell.length_b   1.000
_cell.length_c   1.000
_cell.angle_alpha   90.00
_cell.angle_beta   90.00
_cell.angle_gamma   90.00
#
_symmetry.space_group_name_H-M   'P 1'
#
loop_
_entity.id
_entity.type
_entity.pdbx_description
1 polymer ?
#
loop_
_entity_poly.entity_id
_entity_poly.type
_entity_poly.pdbx_seq_one_letter_code
_entity_poly.pdbx_strand_id
1 'polypeptide(L)'
;QLYVYLLDQISGEPVFRWGPAAYERRLQLTSGLVGAGAILFGLLGVRSARTCSASSIRTVLRFHACLLLWTVLWFLLVGVPTRVDYVSVPAVEHWPIAMLPGIPTRLAVDPEWPNGKPGVCGDVSDIKARLVETLDEMDDNNKNRFVRKPFIQKALRKVYAAVFKKVLTCRQTVKMFWTWCALLLLLRVYYIAVLSYFLQVVLRGGDGVMIMGRLDDLNKPFSQTMSSMMLVQQQVRSAFEQMDADGDGRLSLEELLQYLEGTNHRYRGIAKGVGSQEPAPKV
;
A
#
# COMPACT_ATOMS: atom_id res chain seq x y z
N GLN A 1 32.79 -33.12 6.91
CA GLN A 1 31.50 -32.62 6.41
C GLN A 1 31.78 -31.84 5.13
N LEU A 2 31.61 -32.49 3.99
CA LEU A 2 31.81 -31.87 2.67
C LEU A 2 30.47 -31.23 2.27
N TYR A 3 30.41 -29.90 2.24
CA TYR A 3 29.28 -29.19 1.66
C TYR A 3 29.55 -29.09 0.16
N VAL A 4 28.93 -29.96 -0.63
CA VAL A 4 28.91 -29.82 -2.09
C VAL A 4 27.91 -28.72 -2.40
N TYR A 5 28.43 -27.50 -2.53
CA TYR A 5 27.72 -26.45 -3.25
C TYR A 5 27.67 -26.88 -4.71
N LEU A 6 26.49 -27.30 -5.19
CA LEU A 6 26.18 -27.19 -6.61
C LEU A 6 26.05 -25.70 -6.91
N LEU A 7 27.20 -25.03 -7.02
CA LEU A 7 27.31 -23.86 -7.86
C LEU A 7 26.85 -24.30 -9.25
N ASP A 8 25.82 -23.63 -9.77
CA ASP A 8 25.52 -23.58 -11.20
C ASP A 8 26.73 -22.92 -11.89
N GLN A 9 27.82 -23.70 -12.05
CA GLN A 9 29.11 -23.25 -12.59
C GLN A 9 29.01 -22.79 -14.05
N ILE A 10 27.86 -23.00 -14.70
CA ILE A 10 27.65 -22.61 -16.10
C ILE A 10 27.01 -21.23 -16.21
N SER A 11 26.17 -20.81 -15.25
CA SER A 11 25.47 -19.53 -15.37
C SER A 11 26.13 -18.36 -14.63
N GLY A 12 26.88 -18.60 -13.55
CA GLY A 12 27.54 -17.54 -12.79
C GLY A 12 26.59 -16.49 -12.20
N GLU A 13 25.27 -16.68 -12.28
CA GLU A 13 24.29 -15.69 -11.89
C GLU A 13 23.56 -16.11 -10.61
N PRO A 14 23.71 -15.36 -9.52
CA PRO A 14 23.02 -15.63 -8.28
C PRO A 14 21.66 -14.90 -8.33
N VAL A 15 20.71 -15.47 -9.08
CA VAL A 15 19.37 -14.90 -9.22
C VAL A 15 18.34 -15.88 -8.63
N PHE A 16 17.59 -15.36 -7.66
CA PHE A 16 16.39 -15.95 -7.09
C PHE A 16 15.49 -16.46 -8.23
N ARG A 17 15.32 -17.78 -8.37
CA ARG A 17 14.48 -18.35 -9.43
C ARG A 17 13.07 -18.65 -8.90
N TRP A 18 12.10 -17.83 -9.31
CA TRP A 18 10.67 -17.97 -8.95
C TRP A 18 9.95 -19.15 -9.65
N GLY A 19 10.67 -19.93 -10.46
CA GLY A 19 10.13 -20.99 -11.32
C GLY A 19 11.03 -21.24 -12.53
N PRO A 20 10.54 -21.88 -13.59
CA PRO A 20 11.28 -22.00 -14.84
C PRO A 20 11.68 -20.61 -15.37
N ALA A 21 12.89 -20.49 -15.92
CA ALA A 21 13.46 -19.20 -16.36
C ALA A 21 12.53 -18.40 -17.30
N ALA A 22 11.69 -19.10 -18.08
CA ALA A 22 10.70 -18.48 -18.97
C ALA A 22 9.63 -17.66 -18.22
N TYR A 23 9.23 -18.10 -17.02
CA TYR A 23 8.22 -17.40 -16.20
C TYR A 23 8.83 -16.33 -15.32
N GLU A 24 10.07 -16.52 -14.88
CA GLU A 24 10.74 -15.63 -13.93
C GLU A 24 10.86 -14.19 -14.46
N ARG A 25 11.37 -14.03 -15.69
CA ARG A 25 11.50 -12.71 -16.33
C ARG A 25 10.15 -12.03 -16.47
N ARG A 26 9.10 -12.79 -16.81
CA ARG A 26 7.73 -12.27 -16.90
C ARG A 26 7.22 -11.84 -15.54
N LEU A 27 7.47 -12.63 -14.50
CA LEU A 27 7.04 -12.36 -13.13
C LEU A 27 7.70 -11.10 -12.56
N GLN A 28 9.00 -10.96 -12.76
CA GLN A 28 9.78 -9.79 -12.37
C GLN A 28 9.26 -8.54 -13.09
N LEU A 29 9.03 -8.63 -14.40
CA LEU A 29 8.45 -7.54 -15.18
C LEU A 29 7.07 -7.15 -14.67
N THR A 30 6.16 -8.12 -14.46
CA THR A 30 4.82 -7.84 -13.93
C THR A 30 4.88 -7.24 -12.52
N SER A 31 5.75 -7.74 -11.65
CA SER A 31 5.91 -7.20 -10.29
C SER A 31 6.45 -5.77 -10.33
N GLY A 32 7.40 -5.49 -11.22
CA GLY A 32 7.92 -4.14 -11.47
C GLY A 32 6.85 -3.18 -11.99
N LEU A 33 6.02 -3.63 -12.95
CA LEU A 33 4.90 -2.84 -13.48
C LEU A 33 3.84 -2.56 -12.42
N VAL A 34 3.49 -3.55 -11.60
CA VAL A 34 2.55 -3.36 -10.48
C VAL A 34 3.12 -2.41 -9.44
N GLY A 35 4.42 -2.51 -9.13
CA GLY A 35 5.13 -1.60 -8.23
C GLY A 35 5.11 -0.15 -8.74
N ALA A 36 5.48 0.06 -10.01
CA ALA A 36 5.43 1.36 -10.67
C ALA A 36 4.00 1.94 -10.69
N GLY A 37 3.01 1.08 -11.00
CA GLY A 37 1.59 1.42 -10.94
C GLY A 37 1.18 1.87 -9.54
N ALA A 38 1.59 1.15 -8.49
CA ALA A 38 1.28 1.50 -7.10
C ALA A 38 1.83 2.87 -6.69
N ILE A 39 3.05 3.21 -7.13
CA ILE A 39 3.63 4.54 -6.88
C ILE A 39 2.81 5.62 -7.60
N LEU A 40 2.52 5.42 -8.89
CA LEU A 40 1.75 6.37 -9.69
C LEU A 40 0.34 6.60 -9.14
N PHE A 41 -0.37 5.52 -8.77
CA PHE A 41 -1.69 5.62 -8.14
C PHE A 41 -1.64 6.18 -6.72
N GLY A 42 -0.55 5.99 -5.99
CA GLY A 42 -0.31 6.68 -4.72
C GLY A 42 -0.26 8.19 -4.92
N LEU A 43 0.50 8.67 -5.91
CA LEU A 43 0.58 10.09 -6.27
C LEU A 43 -0.78 10.64 -6.75
N LEU A 44 -1.50 9.88 -7.57
CA LEU A 44 -2.86 10.24 -7.99
C LEU A 44 -3.84 10.27 -6.81
N GLY A 45 -3.71 9.37 -5.84
CA GLY A 45 -4.51 9.36 -4.62
C GLY A 45 -4.29 10.62 -3.79
N VAL A 46 -3.03 11.03 -3.59
CA VAL A 46 -2.69 12.29 -2.90
C VAL A 46 -3.25 13.50 -3.64
N ARG A 47 -3.18 13.51 -4.98
CA ARG A 47 -3.77 14.59 -5.79
C ARG A 47 -5.31 14.58 -5.73
N SER A 48 -5.92 13.39 -5.74
CA SER A 48 -7.37 13.21 -5.62
C SER A 48 -7.90 13.69 -4.27
N ALA A 49 -7.12 13.50 -3.20
CA ALA A 49 -7.49 13.99 -1.87
C ALA A 49 -7.59 15.52 -1.83
N ARG A 50 -6.93 16.25 -2.76
CA ARG A 50 -7.05 17.71 -2.87
C ARG A 50 -8.26 18.17 -3.67
N THR A 51 -8.71 17.40 -4.65
CA THR A 51 -9.81 17.81 -5.55
C THR A 51 -11.16 17.23 -5.18
N CYS A 52 -11.22 16.32 -4.20
CA CYS A 52 -12.44 15.68 -3.69
C CYS A 52 -13.37 15.13 -4.79
N SER A 53 -12.82 14.77 -5.94
CA SER A 53 -13.62 14.25 -7.06
C SER A 53 -14.02 12.79 -6.79
N ALA A 54 -15.32 12.52 -6.73
CA ALA A 54 -15.85 11.17 -6.56
C ALA A 54 -15.35 10.19 -7.63
N SER A 55 -15.10 10.66 -8.87
CA SER A 55 -14.55 9.83 -9.95
C SER A 55 -13.13 9.36 -9.64
N SER A 56 -12.29 10.26 -9.14
CA SER A 56 -10.91 9.95 -8.75
C SER A 56 -10.88 8.98 -7.57
N ILE A 57 -11.74 9.17 -6.56
CA ILE A 57 -11.86 8.26 -5.42
C ILE A 57 -12.30 6.85 -5.87
N ARG A 58 -13.30 6.74 -6.77
CA ARG A 58 -13.72 5.44 -7.34
C ARG A 58 -12.58 4.75 -8.09
N THR A 59 -11.75 5.53 -8.79
CA THR A 59 -10.61 5.00 -9.54
C THR A 59 -9.54 4.45 -8.60
N VAL A 60 -9.23 5.18 -7.52
CA VAL A 60 -8.31 4.73 -6.46
C VAL A 60 -8.83 3.47 -5.77
N LEU A 61 -10.13 3.39 -5.50
CA LEU A 61 -10.76 2.19 -4.93
C LEU A 61 -10.61 0.96 -5.84
N ARG A 62 -10.91 1.09 -7.13
CA ARG A 62 -10.72 0.01 -8.11
C ARG A 62 -9.26 -0.44 -8.17
N PHE A 63 -8.33 0.52 -8.16
CA PHE A 63 -6.91 0.22 -8.13
C PHE A 63 -6.52 -0.60 -6.90
N HIS A 64 -6.97 -0.21 -5.71
CA HIS A 64 -6.70 -0.96 -4.48
C HIS A 64 -7.32 -2.36 -4.48
N ALA A 65 -8.52 -2.52 -5.07
CA ALA A 65 -9.14 -3.83 -5.25
C ALA A 65 -8.31 -4.73 -6.20
N CYS A 66 -7.84 -4.19 -7.33
CA CYS A 66 -6.93 -4.90 -8.23
C CYS A 66 -5.60 -5.26 -7.53
N LEU A 67 -5.07 -4.36 -6.71
CA LEU A 67 -3.83 -4.60 -5.97
C LEU A 67 -4.02 -5.66 -4.88
N LEU A 68 -5.17 -5.70 -4.22
CA LEU A 68 -5.55 -6.75 -3.28
C LEU A 68 -5.58 -8.10 -4.00
N LEU A 69 -6.27 -8.19 -5.15
CA LEU A 69 -6.33 -9.39 -5.97
C LEU A 69 -4.94 -9.84 -6.42
N TRP A 70 -4.12 -8.91 -6.92
CA TRP A 70 -2.72 -9.19 -7.28
C TRP A 70 -1.93 -9.72 -6.09
N THR A 71 -2.10 -9.13 -4.90
CA THR A 71 -1.41 -9.59 -3.68
C THR A 71 -1.79 -11.03 -3.36
N VAL A 72 -3.08 -11.36 -3.40
CA VAL A 72 -3.55 -12.75 -3.20
C VAL A 72 -2.94 -13.68 -4.24
N LEU A 73 -3.03 -13.34 -5.53
CA LEU A 73 -2.49 -14.16 -6.62
C LEU A 73 -0.98 -14.35 -6.50
N TRP A 74 -0.25 -13.31 -6.12
CA TRP A 74 1.19 -13.36 -5.93
C TRP A 74 1.56 -14.28 -4.76
N PHE A 75 0.90 -14.15 -3.61
CA PHE A 75 1.15 -15.03 -2.46
C PHE A 75 0.73 -16.47 -2.71
N LEU A 76 -0.34 -16.71 -3.48
CA LEU A 76 -0.69 -18.05 -3.92
C LEU A 76 0.38 -18.61 -4.85
N LEU A 77 0.81 -17.84 -5.86
CA LEU A 77 1.82 -18.29 -6.81
C LEU A 77 3.15 -18.63 -6.13
N VAL A 78 3.60 -17.78 -5.21
CA VAL A 78 4.85 -17.94 -4.47
C VAL A 78 4.73 -18.96 -3.34
N GLY A 79 3.57 -19.02 -2.70
CA GLY A 79 3.31 -19.84 -1.53
C GLY A 79 2.80 -21.24 -1.84
N VAL A 80 2.41 -21.53 -3.08
CA VAL A 80 2.06 -22.90 -3.50
C VAL A 80 3.29 -23.77 -3.31
N PRO A 81 3.19 -24.87 -2.54
CA PRO A 81 4.28 -25.82 -2.43
C PRO A 81 4.56 -26.35 -3.84
N THR A 82 5.71 -26.01 -4.40
CA THR A 82 6.18 -26.64 -5.63
C THR A 82 6.44 -28.09 -5.30
N ARG A 83 5.78 -29.01 -6.01
CA ARG A 83 6.07 -30.43 -5.89
C ARG A 83 7.47 -30.63 -6.44
N VAL A 84 8.47 -30.69 -5.57
CA VAL A 84 9.83 -30.99 -5.99
C VAL A 84 9.89 -32.49 -6.20
N ASP A 85 9.69 -32.91 -7.44
CA ASP A 85 9.97 -34.30 -7.81
C ASP A 85 11.48 -34.48 -7.73
N TYR A 86 11.91 -35.03 -6.59
CA TYR A 86 13.27 -35.47 -6.41
C TYR A 86 13.50 -36.65 -7.36
N VAL A 87 14.13 -36.38 -8.50
CA VAL A 87 14.68 -37.45 -9.32
C VAL A 87 15.75 -38.10 -8.45
N SER A 88 15.45 -39.25 -7.85
CA SER A 88 16.40 -39.99 -7.05
C SER A 88 17.46 -40.52 -8.00
N VAL A 89 18.63 -39.92 -7.91
CA VAL A 89 19.78 -40.36 -8.64
C VAL A 89 20.38 -41.48 -7.68
N PRO A 90 20.61 -42.78 -7.98
CA PRO A 90 21.08 -43.76 -6.94
C PRO A 90 22.55 -43.73 -6.46
N ALA A 91 22.85 -43.15 -5.28
CA ALA A 91 24.24 -43.08 -4.74
C ALA A 91 24.88 -44.45 -4.66
N VAL A 92 25.91 -44.66 -5.47
CA VAL A 92 26.89 -45.69 -5.22
C VAL A 92 27.92 -45.12 -4.26
N GLU A 93 27.89 -45.58 -3.00
CA GLU A 93 28.76 -45.10 -1.93
C GLU A 93 30.22 -45.58 -2.03
N HIS A 94 30.55 -46.33 -3.09
CA HIS A 94 31.81 -47.08 -3.17
C HIS A 94 32.69 -46.44 -4.26
N TRP A 95 33.79 -45.84 -3.84
CA TRP A 95 34.89 -45.45 -4.72
C TRP A 95 35.47 -46.72 -5.38
N PRO A 96 35.62 -46.80 -6.72
CA PRO A 96 35.63 -45.73 -7.71
C PRO A 96 34.33 -45.58 -8.53
N ILE A 97 33.27 -46.33 -8.20
CA ILE A 97 32.04 -46.40 -9.01
C ILE A 97 31.24 -45.09 -8.95
N ALA A 98 31.37 -44.31 -7.88
CA ALA A 98 30.76 -42.98 -7.74
C ALA A 98 31.20 -41.93 -8.79
N MET A 99 32.28 -42.19 -9.55
CA MET A 99 32.76 -41.31 -10.63
C MET A 99 32.37 -41.76 -12.04
N LEU A 100 31.69 -42.90 -12.18
CA LEU A 100 31.27 -43.35 -13.50
C LEU A 100 30.11 -42.48 -14.02
N PRO A 101 30.21 -41.92 -15.24
CA PRO A 101 29.12 -41.15 -15.83
C PRO A 101 27.87 -42.02 -15.93
N GLY A 102 26.77 -41.54 -15.34
CA GLY A 102 25.46 -42.21 -15.39
C GLY A 102 25.08 -42.97 -14.11
N ILE A 103 25.92 -42.97 -13.07
CA ILE A 103 25.56 -43.57 -11.78
C ILE A 103 25.12 -42.50 -10.81
N PRO A 104 24.00 -42.72 -10.12
CA PRO A 104 23.27 -41.56 -9.72
C PRO A 104 23.50 -41.29 -8.19
N THR A 105 23.04 -40.23 -7.49
CA THR A 105 23.38 -39.92 -6.07
C THR A 105 22.19 -39.74 -5.12
N ARG A 106 22.10 -40.55 -4.04
CA ARG A 106 20.98 -40.59 -3.08
C ARG A 106 20.71 -39.18 -2.59
N LEU A 107 19.57 -38.65 -2.98
CA LEU A 107 19.10 -37.39 -2.45
C LEU A 107 18.64 -37.61 -1.01
N ALA A 108 19.34 -36.97 -0.08
CA ALA A 108 18.83 -36.78 1.28
C ALA A 108 17.63 -35.82 1.20
N VAL A 109 16.43 -36.38 1.08
CA VAL A 109 15.20 -35.63 1.28
C VAL A 109 15.07 -35.38 2.77
N ASP A 110 15.08 -34.11 3.16
CA ASP A 110 14.91 -33.69 4.55
C ASP A 110 13.54 -34.19 5.03
N PRO A 111 13.44 -35.06 6.07
CA PRO A 111 12.17 -35.65 6.50
C PRO A 111 11.16 -34.62 6.99
N GLU A 112 11.60 -33.40 7.32
CA GLU A 112 10.69 -32.29 7.64
C GLU A 112 9.93 -31.75 6.40
N TRP A 113 10.38 -32.07 5.17
CA TRP A 113 9.89 -31.48 3.92
C TRP A 113 9.74 -32.50 2.78
N PRO A 114 8.76 -33.42 2.86
CA PRO A 114 8.57 -34.48 1.87
C PRO A 114 8.20 -33.99 0.46
N ASN A 115 7.77 -32.73 0.32
CA ASN A 115 7.37 -32.12 -0.96
C ASN A 115 8.40 -31.16 -1.55
N GLY A 116 9.60 -31.02 -0.95
CA GLY A 116 10.57 -30.01 -1.37
C GLY A 116 10.81 -28.93 -0.32
N LYS A 117 12.03 -28.38 -0.30
CA LYS A 117 12.29 -27.14 0.43
C LYS A 117 11.59 -25.99 -0.30
N PRO A 118 10.78 -25.16 0.38
CA PRO A 118 10.32 -23.91 -0.21
C PRO A 118 11.55 -23.08 -0.58
N GLY A 119 11.57 -22.47 -1.77
CA GLY A 119 12.70 -21.66 -2.27
C GLY A 119 13.23 -20.68 -1.23
N VAL A 120 12.30 -20.12 -0.45
CA VAL A 120 12.52 -19.24 0.71
C VAL A 120 13.62 -19.71 1.67
N CYS A 121 13.78 -21.02 1.89
CA CYS A 121 14.80 -21.53 2.81
C CYS A 121 16.18 -21.65 2.15
N GLY A 122 16.23 -21.86 0.83
CA GLY A 122 17.45 -21.68 0.05
C GLY A 122 17.87 -20.21 0.02
N ASP A 123 16.90 -19.30 -0.13
CA ASP A 123 17.17 -17.86 -0.14
C ASP A 123 17.73 -17.38 1.20
N VAL A 124 17.23 -17.89 2.33
CA VAL A 124 17.76 -17.57 3.67
C VAL A 124 19.21 -18.03 3.80
N SER A 125 19.58 -19.20 3.24
CA SER A 125 20.97 -19.65 3.24
C SER A 125 21.85 -18.82 2.30
N ASP A 126 21.34 -18.42 1.14
CA ASP A 126 22.08 -17.60 0.18
C ASP A 126 22.29 -16.18 0.71
N ILE A 127 21.27 -15.57 1.31
CA ILE A 127 21.38 -14.27 1.99
C ILE A 127 22.41 -14.37 3.12
N LYS A 128 22.41 -15.47 3.88
CA LYS A 128 23.42 -15.70 4.91
C LYS A 128 24.82 -15.79 4.32
N ALA A 129 25.00 -16.47 3.18
CA ALA A 129 26.28 -16.58 2.49
C ALA A 129 26.77 -15.21 1.98
N ARG A 130 25.91 -14.47 1.26
CA ARG A 130 26.21 -13.13 0.76
C ARG A 130 26.53 -12.15 1.87
N LEU A 131 25.81 -12.22 2.98
CA LEU A 131 26.08 -11.35 4.13
C LEU A 131 27.47 -11.62 4.72
N VAL A 132 27.90 -12.87 4.77
CA VAL A 132 29.27 -13.22 5.20
C VAL A 132 30.28 -12.66 4.22
N GLU A 133 30.07 -12.87 2.91
CA GLU A 133 30.93 -12.34 1.85
C GLU A 133 31.02 -10.80 1.90
N THR A 134 29.91 -10.08 2.02
CA THR A 134 29.92 -8.61 2.14
C THR A 134 30.63 -8.16 3.42
N LEU A 135 30.48 -8.90 4.53
CA LEU A 135 31.19 -8.58 5.78
C LEU A 135 32.70 -8.83 5.69
N ASP A 136 33.13 -9.73 4.81
CA ASP A 136 34.54 -10.04 4.55
C ASP A 136 35.12 -9.06 3.51
N GLU A 137 34.39 -8.69 2.46
CA GLU A 137 34.75 -7.63 1.52
C GLU A 137 34.89 -6.26 2.20
N MET A 138 34.02 -5.97 3.18
CA MET A 138 34.14 -4.78 4.03
C MET A 138 35.40 -4.79 4.89
N ASP A 139 36.02 -5.95 5.14
CA ASP A 139 37.30 -6.09 5.83
C ASP A 139 38.46 -5.74 4.88
N ASP A 140 38.43 -6.28 3.67
CA ASP A 140 39.51 -6.14 2.67
C ASP A 140 39.58 -4.74 2.03
N ASN A 141 38.44 -4.13 1.71
CA ASN A 141 38.42 -2.83 1.01
C ASN A 141 38.69 -1.62 1.92
N ASN A 142 38.79 -1.82 3.24
CA ASN A 142 38.70 -0.71 4.17
C ASN A 142 40.06 -0.16 4.63
N LYS A 143 40.66 0.66 3.75
CA LYS A 143 41.64 1.69 4.15
C LYS A 143 41.00 2.91 4.84
N ASN A 144 39.67 2.97 5.00
CA ASN A 144 38.97 4.11 5.59
C ASN A 144 38.78 3.97 7.12
N ARG A 145 39.12 5.06 7.82
CA ARG A 145 39.44 5.11 9.26
C ARG A 145 38.25 4.87 10.22
N PHE A 146 37.01 4.77 9.74
CA PHE A 146 35.81 4.86 10.57
C PHE A 146 35.22 3.51 11.03
N VAL A 147 35.38 2.42 10.27
CA VAL A 147 34.92 1.07 10.65
C VAL A 147 36.09 0.21 11.15
N ARG A 148 37.00 0.82 11.93
CA ARG A 148 38.27 0.19 12.35
C ARG A 148 38.18 -0.58 13.66
N LYS A 149 37.02 -0.63 14.31
CA LYS A 149 36.88 -1.33 15.59
C LYS A 149 36.53 -2.80 15.32
N PRO A 150 37.46 -3.76 15.50
CA PRO A 150 37.18 -5.19 15.34
C PRO A 150 36.05 -5.68 16.26
N PHE A 151 35.74 -4.88 17.28
CA PHE A 151 34.59 -5.09 18.15
C PHE A 151 33.23 -4.94 17.42
N ILE A 152 33.06 -3.96 16.52
CA ILE A 152 31.79 -3.72 15.81
C ILE A 152 31.50 -4.86 14.83
N GLN A 153 32.51 -5.32 14.09
CA GLN A 153 32.38 -6.46 13.17
C GLN A 153 32.04 -7.75 13.92
N LYS A 154 32.73 -8.03 15.05
CA LYS A 154 32.39 -9.18 15.92
C LYS A 154 30.99 -9.06 16.50
N ALA A 155 30.54 -7.86 16.87
CA ALA A 155 29.19 -7.62 17.35
C ALA A 155 28.15 -7.86 16.24
N LEU A 156 28.35 -7.32 15.04
CA LEU A 156 27.49 -7.54 13.88
C LEU A 156 27.41 -9.04 13.52
N ARG A 157 28.54 -9.74 13.39
CA ARG A 157 28.54 -11.19 13.14
C ARG A 157 27.78 -11.96 14.23
N LYS A 158 27.94 -11.61 15.51
CA LYS A 158 27.20 -12.23 16.61
C LYS A 158 25.71 -11.94 16.56
N VAL A 159 25.31 -10.69 16.29
CA VAL A 159 23.90 -10.28 16.18
C VAL A 159 23.26 -10.99 15.00
N TYR A 160 23.88 -10.99 13.83
CA TYR A 160 23.37 -11.70 12.66
C TYR A 160 23.31 -13.20 12.90
N ALA A 161 24.37 -13.84 13.41
CA ALA A 161 24.33 -15.26 13.72
C ALA A 161 23.22 -15.61 14.72
N ALA A 162 22.98 -14.75 15.73
CA ALA A 162 21.88 -14.92 16.69
C ALA A 162 20.51 -14.76 16.02
N VAL A 163 20.33 -13.75 15.17
CA VAL A 163 19.09 -13.52 14.41
C VAL A 163 18.83 -14.70 13.46
N PHE A 164 19.80 -15.12 12.66
CA PHE A 164 19.63 -16.23 11.73
C PHE A 164 19.38 -17.57 12.44
N LYS A 165 20.05 -17.82 13.58
CA LYS A 165 19.87 -19.05 14.34
C LYS A 165 18.54 -19.12 15.08
N LYS A 166 18.03 -17.98 15.58
CA LYS A 166 16.89 -17.93 16.50
C LYS A 166 15.58 -17.47 15.87
N VAL A 167 15.66 -16.63 14.83
CA VAL A 167 14.52 -15.95 14.20
C VAL A 167 14.23 -16.49 12.78
N LEU A 168 15.27 -16.87 12.03
CA LEU A 168 15.16 -17.32 10.64
C LEU A 168 15.32 -18.83 10.50
N THR A 169 14.75 -19.62 11.42
CA THR A 169 14.56 -21.04 11.12
C THR A 169 13.59 -21.15 9.93
N CYS A 170 13.84 -22.06 8.99
CA CYS A 170 13.02 -22.23 7.78
C CYS A 170 11.51 -22.26 8.10
N ARG A 171 11.12 -23.01 9.14
CA ARG A 171 9.75 -23.08 9.65
C ARG A 171 9.20 -21.74 10.13
N GLN A 172 10.01 -20.94 10.83
CA GLN A 172 9.63 -19.59 11.24
C GLN A 172 9.55 -18.66 10.03
N THR A 173 10.43 -18.76 9.04
CA THR A 173 10.38 -17.92 7.83
C THR A 173 9.10 -18.15 7.04
N VAL A 174 8.68 -19.40 6.85
CA VAL A 174 7.40 -19.71 6.19
C VAL A 174 6.22 -19.16 6.99
N LYS A 175 6.23 -19.32 8.32
CA LYS A 175 5.21 -18.70 9.18
C LYS A 175 5.21 -17.17 9.04
N MET A 176 6.39 -16.55 9.06
CA MET A 176 6.56 -15.11 8.94
C MET A 176 6.03 -14.59 7.61
N PHE A 177 6.33 -15.30 6.51
CA PHE A 177 5.82 -15.03 5.18
C PHE A 177 4.29 -15.02 5.13
N TRP A 178 3.63 -16.07 5.66
CA TRP A 178 2.17 -16.13 5.70
C TRP A 178 1.55 -15.12 6.66
N THR A 179 2.18 -14.84 7.80
CA THR A 179 1.71 -13.77 8.70
C THR A 179 1.82 -12.40 8.05
N TRP A 180 2.89 -12.15 7.28
CA TRP A 180 3.10 -10.93 6.53
C TRP A 180 2.06 -10.78 5.41
N CYS A 181 1.77 -11.88 4.69
CA CYS A 181 0.68 -11.95 3.73
C CYS A 181 -0.66 -11.54 4.37
N ALA A 182 -1.04 -12.20 5.48
CA ALA A 182 -2.28 -11.92 6.18
C ALA A 182 -2.36 -10.45 6.63
N LEU A 183 -1.29 -9.91 7.22
CA LEU A 183 -1.22 -8.52 7.65
C LEU A 183 -1.39 -7.54 6.48
N LEU A 184 -0.71 -7.79 5.35
CA LEU A 184 -0.85 -6.97 4.16
C LEU A 184 -2.26 -7.01 3.59
N LEU A 185 -2.89 -8.19 3.53
CA LEU A 185 -4.27 -8.33 3.06
C LEU A 185 -5.25 -7.59 3.97
N LEU A 186 -5.12 -7.73 5.30
CA LEU A 186 -5.94 -7.00 6.27
C LEU A 186 -5.80 -5.49 6.12
N LEU A 187 -4.55 -5.00 6.02
CA LEU A 187 -4.29 -3.58 5.83
C LEU A 187 -4.93 -3.05 4.52
N ARG A 188 -4.86 -3.83 3.43
CA ARG A 188 -5.47 -3.46 2.15
C ARG A 188 -7.00 -3.43 2.22
N VAL A 189 -7.62 -4.44 2.85
CA VAL A 189 -9.08 -4.47 3.07
C VAL A 189 -9.51 -3.28 3.91
N TYR A 190 -8.77 -2.96 4.97
CA TYR A 190 -9.01 -1.78 5.80
C TYR A 190 -8.94 -0.48 4.98
N TYR A 191 -7.92 -0.30 4.15
CA TYR A 191 -7.82 0.88 3.27
C TYR A 191 -8.99 0.99 2.29
N ILE A 192 -9.42 -0.13 1.69
CA ILE A 192 -10.59 -0.15 0.81
C ILE A 192 -11.84 0.28 1.60
N ALA A 193 -12.05 -0.27 2.80
CA ALA A 193 -13.19 0.09 3.64
C ALA A 193 -13.20 1.58 4.00
N VAL A 194 -12.05 2.14 4.41
CA VAL A 194 -11.91 3.57 4.72
C VAL A 194 -12.17 4.44 3.50
N LEU A 195 -11.62 4.11 2.33
CA LEU A 195 -11.84 4.86 1.10
C LEU A 195 -13.29 4.75 0.60
N SER A 196 -13.93 3.60 0.78
CA SER A 196 -15.34 3.39 0.47
C SER A 196 -16.23 4.23 1.37
N TYR A 197 -15.92 4.29 2.67
CA TYR A 197 -16.62 5.16 3.60
C TYR A 197 -16.43 6.63 3.23
N PHE A 198 -15.21 7.06 2.94
CA PHE A 198 -14.92 8.42 2.48
C PHE A 198 -15.69 8.77 1.19
N LEU A 199 -15.75 7.84 0.22
CA LEU A 199 -16.55 8.03 -0.99
C LEU A 199 -18.04 8.23 -0.67
N GLN A 200 -18.60 7.48 0.28
CA GLN A 200 -19.99 7.65 0.70
C GLN A 200 -20.23 9.03 1.33
N VAL A 201 -19.28 9.53 2.13
CA VAL A 201 -19.35 10.89 2.68
C VAL A 201 -19.36 11.93 1.56
N VAL A 202 -18.47 11.79 0.56
CA VAL A 202 -18.40 12.71 -0.57
C VAL A 202 -19.67 12.66 -1.42
N LEU A 203 -20.20 11.47 -1.70
CA LEU A 203 -21.43 11.31 -2.49
C LEU A 203 -22.68 11.86 -1.80
N ARG A 204 -22.67 11.96 -0.47
CA ARG A 204 -23.78 12.53 0.33
C ARG A 204 -23.76 14.07 0.41
N GLY A 205 -23.00 14.75 -0.45
CA GLY A 205 -22.89 16.22 -0.44
C GLY A 205 -21.82 16.74 0.52
N GLY A 206 -20.87 15.89 0.91
CA GLY A 206 -19.63 16.35 1.50
C GLY A 206 -18.70 16.78 0.38
N ASP A 207 -18.81 18.02 -0.10
CA ASP A 207 -17.99 18.58 -1.19
C ASP A 207 -16.48 18.61 -0.86
N GLY A 208 -16.08 18.13 0.32
CA GLY A 208 -14.75 18.29 0.90
C GLY A 208 -14.40 19.74 1.22
N VAL A 209 -15.29 20.69 0.89
CA VAL A 209 -15.11 22.13 1.14
C VAL A 209 -15.87 22.58 2.39
N MET A 210 -17.05 22.03 2.72
CA MET A 210 -17.64 22.12 4.08
C MET A 210 -18.77 21.11 4.23
N ILE A 211 -18.70 20.23 5.24
CA ILE A 211 -19.89 19.60 5.79
C ILE A 211 -20.48 20.65 6.77
N MET A 212 -21.39 21.51 6.32
CA MET A 212 -22.35 22.13 7.25
C MET A 212 -23.50 21.16 7.46
N GLY A 213 -23.22 20.07 8.17
CA GLY A 213 -24.16 19.03 8.54
C GLY A 213 -23.65 18.30 9.77
N ARG A 214 -24.52 17.99 10.72
CA ARG A 214 -24.11 17.29 11.95
C ARG A 214 -23.67 15.86 11.57
N LEU A 215 -22.59 15.38 12.19
CA LEU A 215 -22.10 13.99 12.04
C LEU A 215 -23.20 12.94 12.29
N ASP A 216 -24.23 13.29 13.06
CA ASP A 216 -25.38 12.44 13.35
C ASP A 216 -26.25 12.12 12.11
N ASP A 217 -26.18 12.94 11.06
CA ASP A 217 -26.93 12.73 9.82
C ASP A 217 -26.34 11.63 8.94
N LEU A 218 -25.10 11.16 9.22
CA LEU A 218 -24.45 10.09 8.46
C LEU A 218 -25.14 8.72 8.62
N ASN A 219 -25.88 8.50 9.71
CA ASN A 219 -26.50 7.21 9.99
C ASN A 219 -27.96 7.11 9.49
N LYS A 220 -28.51 8.17 8.90
CA LYS A 220 -29.90 8.15 8.41
C LYS A 220 -29.99 7.38 7.08
N PRO A 221 -30.97 6.46 6.93
CA PRO A 221 -31.14 5.68 5.71
C PRO A 221 -31.49 6.57 4.52
N PHE A 222 -31.00 6.20 3.32
CA PHE A 222 -31.13 6.99 2.08
C PHE A 222 -32.58 7.31 1.70
N SER A 223 -33.55 6.49 2.13
CA SER A 223 -34.98 6.72 1.94
C SER A 223 -35.52 7.95 2.70
N GLN A 224 -34.75 8.48 3.66
CA GLN A 224 -35.03 9.72 4.39
C GLN A 224 -34.03 10.85 4.05
N THR A 225 -33.02 10.57 3.23
CA THR A 225 -32.10 11.60 2.77
C THR A 225 -32.83 12.40 1.70
N MET A 226 -33.34 13.58 2.09
CA MET A 226 -33.85 14.58 1.15
C MET A 226 -32.86 14.70 -0.01
N SER A 227 -33.37 14.72 -1.26
CA SER A 227 -32.52 14.88 -2.43
C SER A 227 -31.61 16.09 -2.23
N SER A 228 -30.38 16.05 -2.75
CA SER A 228 -29.45 17.18 -2.64
C SER A 228 -30.08 18.50 -3.10
N MET A 229 -31.01 18.43 -4.05
CA MET A 229 -31.82 19.56 -4.49
C MET A 229 -32.82 20.05 -3.44
N MET A 230 -33.45 19.15 -2.68
CA MET A 230 -34.32 19.52 -1.54
C MET A 230 -33.52 20.12 -0.38
N LEU A 231 -32.33 19.62 -0.07
CA LEU A 231 -31.46 20.20 0.96
C LEU A 231 -30.99 21.60 0.55
N VAL A 232 -30.57 21.79 -0.70
CA VAL A 232 -30.24 23.11 -1.24
C VAL A 232 -31.47 24.01 -1.22
N GLN A 233 -32.64 23.54 -1.61
CA GLN A 233 -33.88 24.31 -1.51
C GLN A 233 -34.20 24.70 -0.08
N GLN A 234 -34.02 23.81 0.90
CA GLN A 234 -34.29 24.09 2.30
C GLN A 234 -33.27 25.08 2.90
N GLN A 235 -32.00 24.98 2.52
CA GLN A 235 -30.96 25.94 2.92
C GLN A 235 -31.17 27.30 2.27
N VAL A 236 -31.46 27.35 0.96
CA VAL A 236 -31.79 28.58 0.25
C VAL A 236 -33.03 29.21 0.84
N ARG A 237 -34.06 28.41 1.15
CA ARG A 237 -35.29 28.89 1.80
C ARG A 237 -35.03 29.40 3.20
N SER A 238 -34.25 28.70 4.01
CA SER A 238 -33.91 29.16 5.37
C SER A 238 -33.05 30.42 5.35
N ALA A 239 -32.12 30.55 4.39
CA ALA A 239 -31.35 31.76 4.22
C ALA A 239 -32.24 32.92 3.73
N PHE A 240 -33.15 32.65 2.80
CA PHE A 240 -34.12 33.61 2.32
C PHE A 240 -35.03 34.10 3.46
N GLU A 241 -35.61 33.20 4.26
CA GLU A 241 -36.43 33.53 5.44
C GLU A 241 -35.66 34.29 6.53
N GLN A 242 -34.33 34.20 6.58
CA GLN A 242 -33.50 35.00 7.49
C GLN A 242 -33.15 36.38 6.94
N MET A 243 -33.16 36.54 5.62
CA MET A 243 -32.83 37.81 4.95
C MET A 243 -34.08 38.65 4.67
N ASP A 244 -35.20 38.01 4.32
CA ASP A 244 -36.53 38.62 4.12
C ASP A 244 -37.10 39.03 5.49
N ALA A 245 -36.85 40.28 5.88
CA ALA A 245 -37.16 40.80 7.19
C ALA A 245 -38.59 41.33 7.27
N ASP A 246 -39.14 41.78 6.14
CA ASP A 246 -40.52 42.25 6.05
C ASP A 246 -41.54 41.15 5.72
N GLY A 247 -41.07 39.98 5.27
CA GLY A 247 -41.87 38.79 5.00
C GLY A 247 -42.69 38.89 3.72
N ASP A 248 -42.31 39.77 2.79
CA ASP A 248 -43.01 39.97 1.51
C ASP A 248 -42.72 38.86 0.48
N GLY A 249 -41.81 37.94 0.80
CA GLY A 249 -41.39 36.85 -0.06
C GLY A 249 -40.44 37.28 -1.19
N ARG A 250 -39.88 38.49 -1.08
CA ARG A 250 -38.87 39.07 -1.97
C ARG A 250 -37.64 39.45 -1.13
N LEU A 251 -36.60 39.89 -1.82
CA LEU A 251 -35.35 40.32 -1.21
C LEU A 251 -35.07 41.72 -1.71
N SER A 252 -35.33 42.71 -0.87
CA SER A 252 -34.93 44.09 -1.16
C SER A 252 -33.41 44.25 -1.03
N LEU A 253 -32.87 45.29 -1.69
CA LEU A 253 -31.44 45.59 -1.63
C LEU A 253 -31.03 45.94 -0.18
N GLU A 254 -31.91 46.64 0.53
CA GLU A 254 -31.76 47.08 1.90
C GLU A 254 -31.66 45.90 2.87
N GLU A 255 -32.55 44.91 2.74
CA GLU A 255 -32.53 43.67 3.54
C GLU A 255 -31.26 42.86 3.33
N LEU A 256 -30.84 42.72 2.07
CA LEU A 256 -29.60 42.03 1.75
C LEU A 256 -28.38 42.74 2.36
N LEU A 257 -28.32 44.06 2.27
CA LEU A 257 -27.24 44.85 2.87
C LEU A 257 -27.25 44.76 4.40
N GLN A 258 -28.42 44.80 5.02
CA GLN A 258 -28.58 44.66 6.47
C GLN A 258 -28.12 43.29 6.97
N TYR A 259 -28.46 42.22 6.24
CA TYR A 259 -28.00 40.87 6.55
C TYR A 259 -26.48 40.72 6.41
N LEU A 260 -25.89 41.30 5.35
CA LEU A 260 -24.44 41.28 5.12
C LEU A 260 -23.68 42.07 6.20
N GLU A 261 -24.23 43.18 6.69
CA GLU A 261 -23.68 43.94 7.82
C GLU A 261 -23.71 43.15 9.13
N GLY A 262 -24.79 42.39 9.37
CA GLY A 262 -24.95 41.57 10.56
C GLY A 262 -24.06 40.32 10.59
N THR A 263 -23.79 39.72 9.43
CA THR A 263 -23.04 38.45 9.33
C THR A 263 -21.53 38.64 9.11
N ASN A 264 -21.10 39.76 8.52
CA ASN A 264 -19.71 39.92 8.12
C ASN A 264 -19.17 41.33 8.42
N HIS A 265 -18.18 41.37 9.32
CA HIS A 265 -17.52 42.58 9.82
C HIS A 265 -16.91 43.47 8.72
N ARG A 266 -16.64 42.93 7.52
CA ARG A 266 -16.12 43.70 6.38
C ARG A 266 -17.14 44.64 5.73
N TYR A 267 -18.44 44.38 5.88
CA TYR A 267 -19.48 45.17 5.22
C TYR A 267 -20.12 46.21 6.14
N ARG A 268 -19.64 46.32 7.39
CA ARG A 268 -20.18 47.22 8.42
C ARG A 268 -20.09 48.69 7.97
N GLY A 269 -21.25 49.32 7.71
CA GLY A 269 -21.34 50.74 7.36
C GLY A 269 -21.71 51.05 5.91
N ILE A 270 -21.95 50.05 5.07
CA ILE A 270 -22.37 50.24 3.67
C ILE A 270 -23.84 50.70 3.58
N ALA A 271 -24.72 50.20 4.46
CA ALA A 271 -26.13 50.58 4.47
C ALA A 271 -26.32 52.08 4.76
N LYS A 272 -25.37 52.73 5.44
CA LYS A 272 -25.40 54.18 5.72
C LYS A 272 -25.13 55.05 4.49
N GLY A 273 -24.61 54.50 3.39
CA GLY A 273 -24.26 55.26 2.18
C GLY A 273 -25.38 55.35 1.14
N VAL A 274 -26.41 54.51 1.22
CA VAL A 274 -27.41 54.34 0.13
C VAL A 274 -28.67 55.20 0.37
N GLY A 275 -28.93 55.68 1.59
CA GLY A 275 -30.15 56.40 1.96
C GLY A 275 -30.18 57.92 1.71
N SER A 276 -29.21 58.51 1.01
CA SER A 276 -29.06 59.99 0.91
C SER A 276 -29.14 60.54 -0.52
N GLN A 277 -29.98 59.98 -1.39
CA GLN A 277 -30.39 60.66 -2.63
C GLN A 277 -31.79 61.24 -2.46
N GLU A 278 -31.80 62.51 -2.05
CA GLU A 278 -32.97 63.38 -2.02
C GLU A 278 -33.59 63.48 -3.44
N PRO A 279 -34.91 63.31 -3.60
CA PRO A 279 -35.54 63.31 -4.92
C PRO A 279 -35.43 64.71 -5.56
N ALA A 280 -34.94 64.75 -6.80
CA ALA A 280 -34.79 65.97 -7.58
C ALA A 280 -36.11 66.78 -7.66
N PRO A 281 -36.07 68.11 -7.54
CA PRO A 281 -37.26 68.94 -7.61
C PRO A 281 -37.90 68.82 -9.00
N LYS A 282 -39.21 68.57 -9.01
CA LYS A 282 -40.03 68.52 -10.22
C LYS A 282 -40.04 69.89 -10.88
N VAL A 283 -39.63 69.95 -12.15
CA VAL A 283 -39.81 71.08 -13.07
C VAL A 283 -41.08 70.85 -13.88
#